data_AF-A0A968JCD6-F1
#
_entry.id   AF-A0A968JCD6-F1
#
_cell.length_a   1.000
_cell.length_b   1.000
_cell.length_c   1.000
_cell.angle_alpha   90.00
_cell.angle_beta   90.00
_cell.angle_gamma   90.00
#
_symmetry.space_group_name_H-M   'P 1'
#
loop_
_entity.id
_entity.type
_entity.pdbx_description
1 polymer ?
#
loop_
_entity_poly.entity_id
_entity_poly.type
_entity_poly.pdbx_seq_one_letter_code
_entity_poly.pdbx_strand_id
1 'polypeptide(L)' 'MFRRILVATDCEDGLDRFTQCLPSLNRSGVEFVGFVHSLDWPEDTHGIPEDMAPEIESSRAELLQRL' A
#
# COMPACT_ATOMS: atom_id res chain seq x y z
N MET A 1 -25.10 6.72 -15.91
CA MET A 1 -24.00 7.71 -15.97
C MET A 1 -23.20 7.59 -14.69
N PHE A 2 -21.87 7.57 -14.75
CA PHE A 2 -21.03 7.35 -13.57
C PHE A 2 -20.79 8.67 -12.83
N ARG A 3 -21.10 8.72 -11.53
CA ARG A 3 -20.84 9.89 -10.68
C ARG A 3 -19.42 9.93 -10.12
N ARG A 4 -18.77 8.77 -10.05
CA ARG A 4 -17.46 8.58 -9.42
C ARG A 4 -16.59 7.76 -10.35
N ILE A 5 -15.37 8.21 -10.60
CA ILE A 5 -14.38 7.53 -11.44
C ILE A 5 -13.14 7.26 -10.59
N LEU A 6 -12.56 6.07 -10.75
CA LEU A 6 -11.26 5.72 -10.19
C LEU A 6 -10.31 5.45 -11.36
N VAL A 7 -9.16 6.11 -11.35
CA VAL A 7 -8.12 5.99 -12.39
C VAL A 7 -6.89 5.37 -11.76
N ALA A 8 -6.48 4.19 -12.26
CA ALA A 8 -5.18 3.63 -11.94
C ALA A 8 -4.10 4.34 -12.76
N THR A 9 -3.01 4.73 -12.12
CA THR A 9 -1.91 5.47 -12.76
C THR A 9 -0.57 5.00 -12.22
N ASP A 10 0.43 4.96 -13.09
CA ASP A 10 1.85 4.76 -12.79
C ASP A 10 2.57 6.07 -12.44
N CYS A 11 1.87 7.20 -12.47
CA CYS A 11 2.41 8.56 -12.31
C CYS A 11 3.45 8.98 -13.37
N GLU A 12 3.68 8.19 -14.43
CA GLU A 12 4.78 8.44 -15.35
C GLU A 12 4.40 9.30 -16.56
N ASP A 13 3.13 9.32 -16.99
CA ASP A 13 2.60 10.36 -17.91
C ASP A 13 1.05 10.30 -18.01
N GLY A 14 0.43 11.36 -18.52
CA GLY A 14 -0.98 11.37 -18.94
C GLY A 14 -1.97 11.96 -17.94
N LEU A 15 -1.60 12.09 -16.66
CA LEU A 15 -2.42 12.79 -15.65
C LEU A 15 -2.64 14.26 -16.02
N ASP A 16 -1.59 14.95 -16.46
CA ASP A 16 -1.68 16.35 -16.87
C ASP A 16 -2.63 16.54 -18.06
N ARG A 17 -2.59 15.63 -19.04
CA ARG A 17 -3.52 15.65 -20.17
C ARG A 17 -4.94 15.33 -19.72
N PHE A 18 -5.11 14.42 -18.76
CA PHE A 18 -6.41 14.08 -18.19
C PHE A 18 -7.06 15.28 -17.48
N THR A 19 -6.29 16.17 -16.84
CA THR A 19 -6.85 17.38 -16.21
C THR A 19 -7.62 18.26 -17.20
N GLN A 20 -7.22 18.28 -18.47
CA GLN A 20 -7.89 19.04 -19.53
C GLN A 20 -9.29 18.51 -19.83
N CYS A 21 -9.56 17.24 -19.51
CA CYS A 21 -10.85 16.59 -19.71
C CYS A 21 -11.82 16.75 -18.53
N LEU A 22 -11.34 17.17 -17.34
CA LEU A 22 -12.16 17.32 -16.13
C LEU A 22 -13.39 18.22 -16.33
N PRO A 23 -13.33 19.37 -17.04
CA PRO A 23 -14.51 20.19 -17.26
C PRO A 23 -15.60 19.48 -18.08
N SER A 24 -15.21 18.63 -19.03
CA SER A 24 -16.15 17.84 -19.82
C SER A 24 -16.74 16.69 -19.00
N LEU A 25 -15.93 16.06 -18.14
CA LEU A 25 -16.41 15.04 -17.20
C LEU A 25 -17.43 15.63 -16.20
N ASN A 26 -17.16 16.80 -15.63
CA ASN A 26 -18.09 17.47 -14.72
C ASN A 26 -19.42 17.83 -15.43
N ARG A 27 -19.35 18.39 -16.64
CA ARG A 27 -20.56 18.65 -17.47
C ARG A 27 -21.35 17.39 -17.78
N SER A 28 -20.71 16.23 -17.76
CA SER A 28 -21.34 14.92 -17.90
C SER A 28 -21.81 14.33 -16.55
N GLY A 29 -21.86 15.09 -15.47
CA GLY A 29 -22.37 14.64 -14.18
C GLY A 29 -21.42 13.75 -13.36
N VAL A 30 -20.13 13.73 -13.72
CA VAL A 30 -19.08 13.15 -12.87
C VAL A 30 -18.78 14.14 -11.75
N GLU A 31 -19.01 13.73 -10.51
CA GLU A 31 -18.85 14.55 -9.31
C GLU A 31 -17.49 14.31 -8.64
N PHE A 32 -16.89 13.14 -8.85
CA PHE A 32 -15.65 12.74 -8.20
C PHE A 32 -14.74 11.93 -9.14
N VAL A 33 -13.44 12.24 -9.12
CA VAL A 33 -12.39 11.45 -9.75
C VAL A 33 -11.30 11.19 -8.72
N GLY A 34 -11.03 9.91 -8.44
CA GLY A 34 -9.92 9.48 -7.60
C GLY A 34 -8.82 8.85 -8.43
N PHE A 35 -7.58 8.99 -7.97
CA PHE A 35 -6.42 8.36 -8.58
C PHE A 35 -5.85 7.33 -7.61
N VAL A 36 -5.46 6.17 -8.13
CA VAL A 36 -4.77 5.12 -7.38
C VAL A 36 -3.46 4.80 -8.08
N HIS A 37 -2.39 4.78 -7.31
CA HIS A 37 -1.06 4.38 -7.76
C HIS A 37 -0.59 3.23 -6.89
N SER A 38 -0.26 2.10 -7.51
CA SER A 38 0.37 0.98 -6.82
C SER A 38 1.86 1.23 -6.75
N LEU A 39 2.42 1.16 -5.54
CA LEU A 39 3.86 1.09 -5.34
C LEU A 39 4.25 -0.38 -5.33
N ASP A 40 5.33 -0.70 -6.03
CA ASP A 40 5.96 -2.01 -5.88
C ASP A 40 6.41 -2.14 -4.43
N TRP A 41 5.83 -3.13 -3.75
CA TRP A 41 6.33 -3.51 -2.44
C TRP A 41 7.66 -4.23 -2.69
N PRO A 42 8.80 -3.72 -2.17
CA PRO A 42 10.06 -4.45 -2.31
C PRO A 42 9.86 -5.86 -1.76
N GLU A 43 10.36 -6.87 -2.47
CA GLU A 43 10.36 -8.24 -1.98
C GLU A 43 10.84 -8.23 -0.53
N ASP A 44 10.08 -8.87 0.35
CA ASP A 44 10.34 -8.91 1.78
C ASP A 44 11.69 -9.61 2.01
N THR A 45 12.77 -8.84 1.99
CA THR A 45 14.12 -9.33 2.32
C THR A 45 14.23 -9.66 3.81
N HIS A 46 13.26 -9.22 4.61
CA HIS A 46 13.03 -9.76 5.93
C HIS A 46 12.21 -11.04 5.72
N GLY A 47 12.89 -12.18 5.57
CA GLY A 47 12.21 -13.48 5.55
C GLY A 47 11.28 -13.66 6.77
N ILE A 48 10.62 -14.81 6.86
CA ILE A 48 9.86 -15.19 8.06
C ILE A 48 10.76 -14.94 9.28
N PRO A 49 10.33 -14.14 10.29
CA PRO A 49 11.13 -13.88 11.47
C PRO A 49 11.66 -15.19 12.04
N GLU A 50 12.96 -15.23 12.37
CA GLU A 50 13.55 -16.41 12.98
C GLU A 50 12.75 -16.79 14.23
N ASP A 51 12.48 -18.07 14.40
CA ASP A 51 11.77 -18.57 15.57
C ASP A 51 12.68 -18.36 16.80
N MET A 52 12.36 -17.32 17.58
CA MET A 52 13.07 -16.97 18.82
C MET A 52 12.66 -17.86 20.01
N ALA A 53 11.72 -18.79 19.85
CA ALA A 53 11.29 -19.71 20.92
C ALA A 53 12.45 -20.42 21.65
N PRO A 54 13.45 -21.02 20.97
CA PRO A 54 14.55 -21.71 21.66
C PRO A 54 15.41 -20.77 22.53
N GLU A 55 15.63 -19.54 22.08
CA GLU A 55 16.43 -18.54 22.81
C GLU A 55 15.68 -18.04 24.06
N ILE A 56 14.37 -17.86 23.92
CA ILE A 56 13.47 -17.48 25.01
C ILE A 56 13.39 -18.61 26.05
N GLU A 57 13.26 -19.87 25.61
CA GLU A 57 13.24 -21.03 26.52
C GLU A 57 14.57 -21.22 27.26
N SER A 58 15.70 -21.06 26.57
CA SER A 58 17.03 -21.12 27.20
C SER A 58 17.20 -20.02 28.24
N SER A 59 16.85 -18.77 27.88
CA SER A 59 16.94 -17.62 28.79
C SER A 59 16.05 -17.82 30.02
N ARG A 60 14.86 -18.40 29.84
CA ARG A 60 13.93 -18.72 30.93
C ARG A 60 14.47 -19.81 31.85
N ALA A 61 15.10 -20.85 31.29
CA ALA A 61 15.72 -21.93 32.07
C ALA A 61 16.88 -21.41 32.94
N GLU A 62 17.75 -20.56 32.37
CA GLU A 62 18.84 -19.93 33.12
C GLU A 62 18.33 -19.05 34.27
N LEU A 63 17.26 -18.29 34.04
CA LEU A 63 16.66 -17.41 35.04
C LEU A 63 16.07 -18.21 36.21
N LEU A 64 15.43 -19.36 35.92
CA LEU A 64 14.89 -20.27 36.93
C LEU A 64 15.97 -20.98 37.76
N GLN A 65 17.17 -21.20 37.21
CA GLN A 65 18.29 -21.78 37.95
C GLN A 65 18.97 -20.78 38.91
N ARG A 66 18.73 -19.48 38.74
CA ARG A 66 19.32 -18.40 39.55
C ARG A 66 18.42 -17.93 40.71
N LEU A 67 17.21 -18.48 40.82
CA LEU A 67 16.25 -18.26 41.91
C LEU A 67 16.29 -19.44 42.89
#